data_AF-A0A5C6EDW5-F1
#
_entry.id   AF-A0A5C6EDW5-F1
#
_cell.length_a   1.000
_cell.length_b   1.000
_cell.length_c   1.000
_cell.angle_alpha   90.00
_cell.angle_beta   90.00
_cell.angle_gamma   90.00
#
_symmetry.space_group_name_H-M   'P 1'
#
loop_
_entity.id
_entity.type
_entity.pdbx_description
1 polymer ?
#
loop_
_entity_poly.entity_id
_entity_poly.type
_entity_poly.pdbx_seq_one_letter_code
_entity_poly.pdbx_strand_id
1 'polypeptide(L)' 'MSETRKPLKIGDMFRCAKCGLEIHVTQGCDCKDCRADFQCCGQPLENVTAVTVRKAQSELN' A
#
# COMPACT_ATOMS: atom_id res chain seq x y z
N MET A 1 -3.74 1.94 -22.21
CA MET A 1 -3.72 2.81 -21.02
C MET A 1 -3.07 1.99 -19.91
N SER A 2 -1.75 2.10 -19.76
CA SER A 2 -0.99 1.26 -18.82
C SER A 2 -0.79 2.04 -17.52
N GLU A 3 -1.63 1.77 -16.51
CA GLU A 3 -1.37 2.23 -15.15
C GLU A 3 0.04 1.78 -14.76
N THR A 4 0.94 2.75 -14.65
CA THR A 4 2.33 2.51 -14.24
C THR A 4 2.31 2.22 -12.74
N ARG A 5 1.94 0.99 -12.36
CA ARG A 5 1.86 0.55 -10.96
C ARG A 5 3.28 0.47 -10.40
N LYS A 6 3.52 1.26 -9.37
CA LYS A 6 4.83 1.47 -8.74
C LYS A 6 5.26 0.20 -7.98
N PRO A 7 6.55 -0.17 -8.00
CA PRO A 7 7.05 -1.28 -7.18
C PRO A 7 6.78 -1.03 -5.70
N LEU A 8 6.49 -2.11 -4.97
CA LEU A 8 6.26 -2.09 -3.53
C LEU A 8 7.48 -1.60 -2.78
N LYS A 9 7.26 -0.66 -1.87
CA LYS A 9 8.30 -0.08 -1.03
C LYS A 9 8.09 -0.47 0.42
N ILE A 10 9.21 -0.58 1.14
CA ILE A 10 9.19 -0.72 2.60
C ILE A 10 8.40 0.46 3.18
N GLY A 11 7.46 0.16 4.07
CA GLY A 11 6.56 1.13 4.69
C GLY A 11 5.26 1.36 3.93
N ASP A 12 5.08 0.78 2.73
CA ASP A 12 3.77 0.79 2.08
C ASP A 12 2.74 0.08 2.97
N MET A 13 1.56 0.68 3.08
CA MET A 13 0.42 0.16 3.84
C MET A 13 -0.77 -0.05 2.92
N PHE A 14 -1.38 -1.22 3.00
CA PHE A 14 -2.59 -1.57 2.27
C PHE A 14 -3.71 -1.91 3.24
N ARG A 15 -4.91 -1.38 2.98
CA ARG A 15 -6.07 -1.59 3.84
C ARG A 15 -7.27 -2.09 3.06
N CYS A 16 -7.98 -3.06 3.62
CA CYS A 16 -9.29 -3.46 3.13
C CYS A 16 -10.37 -2.53 3.66
N ALA A 17 -11.09 -1.85 2.77
CA ALA A 17 -12.18 -0.95 3.14
C ALA A 17 -13.38 -1.68 3.79
N LYS A 18 -13.56 -2.98 3.54
CA LYS A 18 -14.70 -3.75 4.01
C LYS A 18 -14.54 -4.30 5.44
N CYS A 19 -13.43 -4.97 5.71
CA CYS A 19 -13.18 -5.63 7.00
C CYS A 19 -12.15 -4.93 7.87
N GLY A 20 -11.41 -3.95 7.33
CA GLY A 20 -10.38 -3.21 8.05
C GLY A 20 -9.03 -3.94 8.16
N LEU A 21 -8.82 -5.06 7.47
CA LEU A 21 -7.53 -5.75 7.44
C LEU A 21 -6.44 -4.83 6.87
N GLU A 22 -5.28 -4.79 7.53
CA GLU A 22 -4.13 -3.97 7.17
C GLU A 22 -2.91 -4.85 6.87
N ILE A 23 -2.19 -4.53 5.78
CA ILE A 23 -0.95 -5.17 5.37
C ILE A 23 0.14 -4.11 5.37
N HIS A 24 1.21 -4.35 6.12
CA HIS A 24 2.39 -3.49 6.15
C HIS A 24 3.54 -4.16 5.42
N VAL A 25 4.07 -3.49 4.41
CA VAL A 25 5.22 -3.96 3.65
C VAL A 25 6.48 -3.71 4.48
N THR A 26 7.00 -4.75 5.11
CA THR A 26 8.26 -4.71 5.89
C THR A 26 9.50 -4.89 5.01
N GLN A 27 9.33 -5.50 3.83
CA GLN A 27 10.39 -5.68 2.85
C GLN A 27 9.84 -5.36 1.45
N GLY A 28 10.54 -4.49 0.73
CA GLY A 28 10.24 -4.19 -0.66
C GLY A 28 10.65 -5.34 -1.58
N CYS A 29 10.27 -5.22 -2.85
CA CYS A 29 10.62 -6.22 -3.85
C CYS A 29 11.65 -5.66 -4.82
N ASP A 30 12.80 -6.35 -4.93
CA ASP A 30 13.92 -5.92 -5.78
C ASP A 30 13.86 -6.51 -7.20
N CYS A 31 12.78 -7.22 -7.55
CA CYS A 31 12.59 -7.77 -8.88
C CYS A 31 12.38 -6.65 -9.91
N LYS A 32 13.01 -6.80 -11.09
CA LYS A 32 12.92 -5.85 -12.21
C LYS A 32 11.49 -5.54 -12.65
N ASP A 33 10.60 -6.52 -12.52
CA ASP A 33 9.16 -6.43 -12.82
C ASP A 33 8.33 -6.92 -11.62
N CYS A 34 8.57 -6.36 -10.43
CA CYS A 34 7.79 -6.77 -9.28
C CYS A 34 6.35 -6.28 -9.34
N ARG A 35 5.41 -7.24 -9.28
CA ARG A 35 3.97 -7.01 -9.21
C ARG A 35 3.42 -7.82 -8.05
N ALA A 36 2.83 -7.17 -7.06
CA ALA A 36 1.99 -7.87 -6.08
C ALA A 36 0.60 -7.22 -6.06
N ASP A 37 -0.40 -8.07 -6.19
CA ASP A 37 -1.80 -7.69 -6.11
C ASP A 37 -2.37 -8.30 -4.82
N PHE A 38 -2.68 -7.45 -3.85
CA PHE A 38 -3.34 -7.87 -2.62
C PHE A 38 -4.85 -7.83 -2.80
N GLN A 39 -5.53 -8.92 -2.46
CA GLN A 39 -6.99 -9.01 -2.45
C GLN A 39 -7.51 -9.48 -1.10
N CYS A 40 -8.60 -8.86 -0.63
CA CYS A 40 -9.30 -9.24 0.60
C CYS A 40 -10.81 -9.01 0.40
N CYS A 41 -11.62 -9.94 0.94
CA CYS A 41 -13.08 -9.93 0.77
C CYS A 41 -13.56 -9.91 -0.71
N GLY A 42 -12.75 -10.43 -1.63
CA GLY A 42 -13.06 -10.45 -3.07
C GLY A 42 -12.83 -9.10 -3.77
N GLN A 43 -12.13 -8.15 -3.13
CA GLN A 43 -11.82 -6.83 -3.68
C GLN A 43 -10.31 -6.55 -3.52
N PRO A 44 -9.70 -5.75 -4.43
CA PRO A 44 -8.33 -5.30 -4.25
C PRO A 44 -8.19 -4.41 -3.01
N LEU A 45 -7.08 -4.53 -2.28
CA LEU A 45 -6.80 -3.63 -1.16
C LEU A 45 -6.39 -2.25 -1.68
N GLU A 46 -6.69 -1.22 -0.88
CA GLU A 46 -6.31 0.16 -1.18
C GLU A 46 -4.94 0.48 -0.57
N ASN A 47 -4.06 1.13 -1.34
CA ASN A 47 -2.80 1.66 -0.79
C ASN A 47 -3.08 2.95 -0.01
N VAL A 48 -2.91 2.89 1.31
CA VAL A 48 -3.17 4.00 2.24
C VAL A 48 -1.89 4.73 2.67
N THR A 49 -0.74 4.37 2.12
CA THR A 49 0.59 4.92 2.49
C THR A 49 0.63 6.45 2.40
N ALA A 50 0.05 7.05 1.35
CA ALA A 50 0.03 8.50 1.17
C ALA A 50 -0.82 9.23 2.23
N VAL A 51 -1.82 8.56 2.81
CA VAL A 51 -2.67 9.12 3.87
C VAL A 51 -1.93 9.09 5.20
N THR A 52 -1.20 8.01 5.49
CA THR A 52 -0.44 7.85 6.73
C THR A 52 0.70 8.87 6.85
N VAL A 53 1.43 9.14 5.76
CA VAL A 53 2.53 10.14 5.76
C VAL A 53 2.01 11.56 6.05
N ARG A 54 0.86 11.93 5.48
CA ARG A 54 0.25 13.26 5.71
C ARG A 54 -0.25 13.44 7.14
N LYS A 55 -0.80 12.39 7.75
CA LYS A 55 -1.21 12.44 9.16
C LYS A 55 -0.01 12.57 10.11
N ALA A 56 1.08 11.84 9.84
CA ALA A 56 2.29 11.94 10.65
C ALA A 56 2.95 13.32 10.59
N GLN A 57 2.89 14.03 9.45
CA GLN A 57 3.44 15.38 9.33
C GLN A 57 2.57 16.49 9.96
N SER A 58 1.26 16.28 10.07
CA SER A 58 0.33 17.28 10.63
C SER A 58 0.30 17.30 12.16
N GLU A 59 0.81 16.26 12.82
CA GLU A 59 0.91 16.18 14.29
C GLU A 59 2.25 16.73 14.82
N LEU A 60 3.12 17.24 13.93
CA LEU A 60 4.44 17.79 14.26
C LEU A 60 4.53 19.32 14.03
N ASN A 61 3.41 20.03 14.00
CA ASN A 61 3.37 21.50 13.91
C ASN A 61 2.39 22.11 14.91
#